data_AF-A0A418SPF0-F1
#
_entry.id   AF-A0A418SPF0-F1
#
_cell.length_a   1.000
_cell.length_b   1.000
_cell.length_c   1.000
_cell.angle_alpha   90.00
_cell.angle_beta   90.00
_cell.angle_gamma   90.00
#
_symmetry.space_group_name_H-M   'P 1'
#
loop_
_entity.id
_entity.type
_entity.pdbx_description
1 polymer ?
#
loop_
_entity_poly.entity_id
_entity_poly.type
_entity_poly.pdbx_seq_one_letter_code
_entity_poly.pdbx_strand_id
1 'polypeptide(L)'
;MHQPLKNTVAGSYEEQQWHGVEEDVGLRAVLAGYPQAILFSGHTHWELEAGHTYYDGVGKLPAMVNAVSTAYLWTDEDQHKDGSQGLFVNVYEDRVVVRGRDFERSDWVESAHDEIRLSRRS
;
A
#
# COMPACT_ATOMS: atom_id res chain seq x y z
N MET A 1 -8.75 0.45 -3.82
CA MET A 1 -9.80 -0.46 -3.29
C MET A 1 -9.83 -0.35 -1.78
N HIS A 2 -10.87 -0.84 -1.10
CA HIS A 2 -10.83 -0.85 0.36
C HIS A 2 -9.86 -1.92 0.87
N GLN A 3 -10.08 -3.19 0.49
CA GLN A 3 -9.28 -4.33 0.96
C GLN A 3 -8.05 -4.59 0.07
N PRO A 4 -6.91 -4.99 0.67
CA PRO A 4 -5.73 -5.42 -0.08
C PRO A 4 -5.92 -6.84 -0.64
N LEU A 5 -5.10 -7.17 -1.65
CA LEU A 5 -4.94 -8.56 -2.08
C LEU A 5 -4.05 -9.29 -1.09
N LYS A 6 -4.25 -10.60 -0.95
CA LYS A 6 -3.41 -11.42 -0.07
C LYS A 6 -1.94 -11.38 -0.49
N ASN A 7 -1.03 -11.32 0.48
CA ASN A 7 0.42 -11.31 0.30
C ASN A 7 0.92 -10.19 -0.64
N THR A 8 0.42 -8.96 -0.47
CA THR A 8 0.93 -7.80 -1.23
C THR A 8 1.44 -6.69 -0.34
N VAL A 9 0.59 -6.10 0.51
CA VAL A 9 0.95 -4.97 1.37
C VAL A 9 0.75 -5.29 2.85
N ALA A 10 1.32 -4.47 3.73
CA ALA A 10 1.22 -4.62 5.18
C ALA A 10 -0.23 -4.87 5.68
N GLY A 11 -0.37 -5.86 6.55
CA GLY A 11 -1.63 -6.42 7.06
C GLY A 11 -2.27 -7.48 6.15
N SER A 12 -1.83 -7.65 4.90
CA SER A 12 -2.43 -8.61 3.96
C SER A 12 -1.71 -9.97 3.90
N TYR A 13 -0.64 -10.16 4.66
CA TYR A 13 0.11 -11.41 4.67
C TYR A 13 -0.64 -12.50 5.47
N GLU A 14 -0.35 -13.77 5.18
CA GLU A 14 -1.01 -14.92 5.84
C GLU A 14 -0.90 -14.89 7.35
N GLU A 15 0.26 -14.50 7.86
CA GLU A 15 0.56 -14.35 9.28
C GLU A 15 -0.21 -13.20 9.93
N GLN A 16 -0.59 -12.17 9.16
CA GLN A 16 -1.30 -10.99 9.64
C GLN A 16 -2.81 -11.16 9.58
N GLN A 17 -3.34 -12.10 8.80
CA GLN A 17 -4.77 -12.49 8.72
C GLN A 17 -5.78 -11.39 8.33
N TRP A 18 -5.37 -10.19 7.95
CA TRP A 18 -6.28 -9.10 7.55
C TRP A 18 -6.38 -8.92 6.03
N HIS A 19 -6.21 -10.03 5.28
CA HIS A 19 -6.44 -10.05 3.85
C HIS A 19 -7.93 -10.16 3.54
N GLY A 20 -8.47 -9.16 2.85
CA GLY A 20 -9.92 -9.05 2.69
C GLY A 20 -10.52 -9.76 1.48
N VAL A 21 -9.70 -10.10 0.48
CA VAL A 21 -10.15 -10.76 -0.75
C VAL A 21 -9.72 -12.23 -0.72
N GLU A 22 -10.63 -13.13 -0.38
CA GLU A 22 -10.36 -14.57 -0.26
C GLU A 22 -10.34 -15.29 -1.63
N GLU A 23 -11.16 -14.84 -2.59
CA GLU A 23 -11.22 -15.38 -3.96
C GLU A 23 -10.64 -14.40 -4.99
N ASP A 24 -9.35 -14.09 -4.88
CA ASP A 24 -8.73 -13.01 -5.65
C ASP A 24 -8.29 -13.39 -7.08
N VAL A 25 -8.48 -14.63 -7.54
CA VAL A 25 -8.00 -15.12 -8.84
C VAL A 25 -8.52 -14.29 -10.01
N GLY A 26 -9.84 -14.04 -10.07
CA GLY A 26 -10.44 -13.24 -11.14
C GLY A 26 -9.99 -11.79 -11.12
N LEU A 27 -9.85 -11.23 -9.92
CA LEU A 27 -9.38 -9.86 -9.72
C LEU A 27 -7.91 -9.71 -10.13
N ARG A 28 -7.03 -10.65 -9.73
CA ARG A 28 -5.63 -10.71 -10.18
C ARG A 28 -5.54 -10.83 -11.70
N ALA A 29 -6.39 -11.65 -12.33
CA ALA A 29 -6.42 -11.78 -13.78
C ALA A 29 -6.77 -10.46 -14.48
N VAL A 30 -7.74 -9.72 -13.96
CA VAL A 30 -8.05 -8.37 -14.47
C VAL A 30 -6.87 -7.43 -14.26
N LEU A 31 -6.32 -7.37 -13.04
CA LEU A 31 -5.23 -6.47 -12.69
C LEU A 31 -3.94 -6.76 -13.48
N ALA A 32 -3.66 -8.02 -13.82
CA ALA A 32 -2.54 -8.40 -14.67
C ALA A 32 -2.61 -7.80 -16.09
N GLY A 33 -3.80 -7.41 -16.56
CA GLY A 33 -3.98 -6.65 -17.81
C GLY A 33 -3.63 -5.17 -17.71
N TYR A 34 -3.38 -4.66 -16.49
CA TYR A 34 -3.09 -3.25 -16.23
C TYR A 34 -1.85 -3.06 -15.34
N PRO A 35 -0.67 -3.58 -15.72
CA PRO A 35 0.56 -3.44 -14.92
C PRO A 35 0.99 -1.98 -14.72
N GLN A 36 0.52 -1.06 -15.57
CA GLN A 36 0.75 0.38 -15.44
C GLN A 36 -0.09 1.07 -14.36
N ALA A 37 -1.07 0.37 -13.77
CA ALA A 37 -1.88 0.93 -12.70
C ALA A 37 -1.11 0.94 -11.37
N ILE A 38 -1.58 1.78 -10.44
CA ILE A 38 -1.15 1.79 -9.04
C ILE A 38 -2.40 1.61 -8.19
N LEU A 39 -2.39 0.58 -7.34
CA LEU A 39 -3.52 0.22 -6.51
C LEU A 39 -3.26 0.62 -5.06
N PHE A 40 -4.00 1.62 -4.58
CA PHE A 40 -4.01 1.97 -3.16
C PHE A 40 -5.09 1.15 -2.43
N SER A 41 -4.72 0.55 -1.30
CA SER A 41 -5.64 -0.23 -0.44
C SER A 41 -5.44 0.11 1.03
N GLY A 42 -6.54 0.21 1.78
CA GLY A 42 -6.54 0.43 3.23
C GLY A 42 -6.97 -0.83 3.96
N HIS A 43 -8.01 -0.72 4.80
CA HIS A 43 -8.63 -1.80 5.59
C HIS A 43 -7.79 -2.34 6.74
N THR A 44 -6.50 -2.61 6.50
CA THR A 44 -5.60 -3.19 7.51
C THR A 44 -5.22 -2.21 8.60
N HIS A 45 -5.25 -0.91 8.28
CA HIS A 45 -4.80 0.16 9.19
C HIS A 45 -3.33 -0.03 9.63
N TRP A 46 -2.55 -0.81 8.90
CA TRP A 46 -1.15 -1.09 9.25
C TRP A 46 -0.31 0.18 9.14
N GLU A 47 0.56 0.42 10.12
CA GLU A 47 1.39 1.61 10.20
C GLU A 47 2.44 1.69 9.07
N LEU A 48 2.95 2.89 8.81
CA LEU A 48 3.95 3.16 7.78
C LEU A 48 5.38 2.79 8.18
N GLU A 49 5.62 2.59 9.48
CA GLU A 49 6.87 2.06 10.02
C GLU A 49 7.03 0.55 9.80
N ALA A 50 5.92 -0.15 9.50
CA ALA A 50 5.93 -1.57 9.19
C ALA A 50 6.64 -1.87 7.85
N GLY A 51 7.08 -3.11 7.69
CA GLY A 51 7.55 -3.61 6.41
C GLY A 51 6.42 -3.67 5.35
N HIS A 52 6.78 -3.79 4.07
CA HIS A 52 5.83 -4.07 2.99
C HIS A 52 4.71 -3.04 2.80
N THR A 53 4.97 -1.75 3.02
CA THR A 53 4.02 -0.66 2.70
C THR A 53 3.81 -0.47 1.20
N TYR A 54 4.72 -0.99 0.38
CA TYR A 54 4.67 -1.01 -1.09
C TYR A 54 4.99 -2.39 -1.66
N TYR A 55 4.27 -2.76 -2.71
CA TYR A 55 4.45 -3.96 -3.51
C TYR A 55 4.68 -3.57 -4.97
N ASP A 56 5.77 -4.02 -5.58
CA ASP A 56 6.19 -3.61 -6.92
C ASP A 56 5.47 -4.32 -8.07
N GLY A 57 4.54 -5.23 -7.75
CA GLY A 57 3.82 -6.00 -8.76
C GLY A 57 4.54 -7.25 -9.29
N VAL A 58 5.83 -7.44 -8.95
CA VAL A 58 6.70 -8.55 -9.37
C VAL A 58 6.62 -8.81 -10.88
N GLY A 59 6.49 -7.74 -11.66
CA GLY A 59 6.38 -7.76 -13.13
C GLY A 59 5.11 -8.40 -13.70
N LYS A 60 4.11 -8.76 -12.87
CA LYS A 60 2.86 -9.41 -13.30
C LYS A 60 1.60 -8.67 -12.91
N LEU A 61 1.67 -7.88 -11.84
CA LEU A 61 0.56 -7.12 -11.27
C LEU A 61 0.93 -5.64 -11.26
N PRO A 62 -0.05 -4.73 -11.11
CA PRO A 62 0.24 -3.34 -10.83
C PRO A 62 0.96 -3.19 -9.48
N ALA A 63 1.65 -2.07 -9.34
CA ALA A 63 2.13 -1.60 -8.04
C ALA A 63 0.97 -1.50 -7.04
N MET A 64 1.20 -1.84 -5.77
CA MET A 64 0.20 -1.72 -4.71
C MET A 64 0.79 -1.01 -3.50
N VAL A 65 -0.03 -0.19 -2.83
CA VAL A 65 0.40 0.69 -1.75
C VAL A 65 -0.59 0.59 -0.58
N ASN A 66 -0.06 0.41 0.64
CA ASN A 66 -0.81 0.53 1.88
C ASN A 66 -1.21 2.00 2.10
N ALA A 67 -2.51 2.28 2.06
CA ALA A 67 -3.09 3.60 2.24
C ALA A 67 -3.30 4.01 3.71
N VAL A 68 -2.92 3.12 4.65
CA VAL A 68 -2.91 3.33 6.10
C VAL A 68 -4.25 3.78 6.67
N SER A 69 -4.24 4.48 7.81
CA SER A 69 -5.43 4.97 8.49
C SER A 69 -5.17 6.31 9.17
N THR A 70 -6.21 7.15 9.18
CA THR A 70 -6.21 8.47 9.83
C THR A 70 -6.85 8.45 11.23
N ALA A 71 -7.29 7.28 11.71
CA ALA A 71 -8.03 7.15 12.97
C ALA A 71 -7.27 6.34 14.04
N TYR A 72 -6.68 5.21 13.66
CA TYR A 72 -5.88 4.32 14.51
C TYR A 72 -5.10 3.37 13.62
N LEU A 73 -4.04 2.78 14.17
CA LEU A 73 -3.08 1.95 13.44
C LEU A 73 -2.92 0.55 14.07
N TRP A 74 -2.29 -0.35 13.30
CA TRP A 74 -1.83 -1.66 13.75
C TRP A 74 -0.34 -1.83 13.44
N THR A 75 0.36 -2.54 14.33
CA THR A 75 1.79 -2.88 14.17
C THR A 75 1.97 -4.32 13.70
N ASP A 76 3.19 -4.68 13.26
CA ASP A 76 3.52 -6.06 12.88
C ASP A 76 3.36 -7.08 14.03
N GLU A 77 3.33 -6.62 15.29
CA GLU A 77 3.03 -7.43 16.47
C GLU A 77 1.51 -7.60 16.74
N ASP A 78 0.65 -7.20 15.81
CA ASP A 78 -0.82 -7.21 15.93
C ASP A 78 -1.30 -6.41 17.15
N GLN A 79 -0.71 -5.22 17.34
CA GLN A 79 -1.07 -4.31 18.43
C GLN A 79 -1.76 -3.07 17.91
N HIS A 80 -2.86 -2.71 18.57
CA HIS A 80 -3.51 -1.42 18.36
C HIS A 80 -2.57 -0.28 18.77
N LYS A 81 -2.47 0.74 17.91
CA LYS A 81 -1.68 1.94 18.14
C LYS A 81 -2.51 3.17 17.84
N ASP A 82 -2.57 4.11 18.78
CA ASP A 82 -3.14 5.43 18.52
C ASP A 82 -2.25 6.18 17.52
N GLY A 83 -2.88 6.83 16.54
CA GLY A 83 -2.15 7.60 15.55
C GLY A 83 -2.99 7.94 14.32
N SER A 84 -2.50 8.90 13.55
CA SER A 84 -3.10 9.34 12.30
C SER A 84 -2.02 9.47 11.24
N GLN A 85 -2.03 8.57 10.26
CA GLN A 85 -1.07 8.55 9.17
C GLN A 85 -1.78 8.68 7.81
N GLY A 86 -1.02 9.12 6.80
CA GLY A 86 -1.52 9.20 5.44
C GLY A 86 -0.41 9.32 4.41
N LEU A 87 -0.82 9.41 3.15
CA LEU A 87 0.09 9.46 2.01
C LEU A 87 0.01 10.81 1.31
N PHE A 88 1.18 11.34 0.93
CA PHE A 88 1.32 12.38 -0.08
C PHE A 88 1.75 11.73 -1.39
N VAL A 89 0.93 11.86 -2.42
CA VAL A 89 1.17 11.24 -3.74
C VAL A 89 1.43 12.34 -4.77
N ASN A 90 2.67 12.41 -5.24
CA ASN A 90 3.08 13.35 -6.28
C ASN A 90 3.18 12.62 -7.61
N VAL A 91 2.40 13.04 -8.60
CA VAL A 91 2.37 12.43 -9.94
C VAL A 91 3.16 13.31 -10.90
N TYR A 92 4.16 12.72 -11.53
CA TYR A 92 4.99 13.33 -12.57
C TYR A 92 4.76 12.59 -13.90
N GLU A 93 5.32 13.13 -14.99
CA GLU A 93 5.21 12.51 -16.31
C GLU A 93 5.81 11.09 -16.36
N ASP A 94 6.92 10.87 -15.66
CA ASP A 94 7.71 9.63 -15.73
C ASP A 94 7.62 8.76 -14.47
N ARG A 95 6.98 9.25 -13.41
CA ARG A 95 6.94 8.56 -12.11
C ARG A 95 5.83 9.05 -11.21
N VAL A 96 5.51 8.24 -10.21
CA VAL A 96 4.71 8.61 -9.05
C VAL A 96 5.58 8.47 -7.81
N VAL A 97 5.65 9.52 -6.99
CA VAL A 97 6.36 9.49 -5.70
C VAL A 97 5.32 9.44 -4.59
N VAL A 98 5.39 8.40 -3.77
CA VAL A 98 4.51 8.20 -2.61
C VAL A 98 5.33 8.43 -1.35
N ARG A 99 4.86 9.32 -0.48
CA ARG A 99 5.51 9.65 0.80
C ARG A 99 4.54 9.52 1.96
N GLY A 100 4.98 8.83 3.00
CA GLY A 100 4.24 8.66 4.25
C GLY A 100 4.33 9.88 5.17
N ARG A 101 3.22 10.26 5.80
CA ARG A 101 3.14 11.35 6.77
C ARG A 101 2.46 10.89 8.04
N ASP A 102 3.07 11.21 9.18
CA ASP A 102 2.41 11.21 10.48
C ASP A 102 1.78 12.59 10.70
N PHE A 103 0.45 12.63 10.78
CA PHE A 103 -0.31 13.85 10.93
C PHE A 103 -0.29 14.39 12.36
N GLU A 104 -0.23 13.51 13.37
CA GLU A 104 -0.17 13.93 14.77
C GLU A 104 1.17 14.55 15.10
N ARG A 105 2.26 13.91 14.66
CA ARG A 105 3.62 14.39 14.88
C ARG A 105 4.03 15.49 13.91
N SER A 106 3.25 15.69 12.84
CA SER A 106 3.59 16.61 11.76
C SER A 106 4.96 16.30 11.12
N ASP A 107 5.29 15.00 11.01
CA ASP A 107 6.57 14.51 10.53
C ASP A 107 6.41 13.56 9.33
N TRP A 108 7.45 13.47 8.51
CA TRP A 108 7.51 12.46 7.45
C TRP A 108 7.90 11.11 8.05
N VAL A 109 7.29 10.04 7.54
CA VAL A 109 7.67 8.67 7.88
C VAL A 109 8.71 8.21 6.85
N GLU A 110 9.99 8.31 7.21
CA GLU A 110 11.11 8.10 6.27
C GLU A 110 11.18 6.69 5.68
N SER A 111 10.66 5.67 6.39
CA SER A 111 10.54 4.30 5.89
C SER A 111 9.51 4.16 4.76
N ALA A 112 8.57 5.11 4.64
CA ALA A 112 7.50 5.11 3.65
C ALA A 112 7.79 6.13 2.55
N HIS A 113 8.71 5.78 1.67
CA HIS A 113 9.05 6.58 0.50
C HIS A 113 9.32 5.67 -0.71
N ASP A 114 8.37 5.67 -1.64
CA ASP A 114 8.45 4.85 -2.84
C ASP A 114 8.39 5.70 -4.11
N GLU A 115 9.22 5.35 -5.08
CA GLU A 115 9.21 5.93 -6.42
C GLU A 115 8.80 4.87 -7.44
N ILE A 116 7.61 5.04 -8.02
CA ILE A 116 7.01 4.12 -8.98
C ILE A 116 7.23 4.69 -10.38
N ARG A 117 8.09 4.05 -11.18
CA ARG A 117 8.37 4.48 -12.55
C ARG A 117 7.19 4.15 -13.47
N LEU A 118 6.74 5.14 -14.22
CA LEU A 118 5.72 4.95 -15.25
C LEU A 118 6.42 4.62 -16.57
N SER A 119 6.07 3.49 -17.17
CA SER A 119 6.56 3.17 -18.51
C SER A 119 5.98 4.16 -19.52
N ARG A 120 6.85 4.72 -20.37
CA ARG A 120 6.38 5.52 -21.52
C ARG A 120 5.53 4.63 -22.40
N ARG A 121 4.33 5.09 -22.76
CA ARG A 121 3.56 4.50 -23.86
C ARG A 121 4.40 4.68 -25.13
N SER A 122 4.91 3.58 -25.69
CA SER A 122 5.56 3.53 -27.01
C SER A 122 4.55 3.72 -28.12
#